data_AF-A0A3S0B7A5-F1
#
_entry.id   AF-A0A3S0B7A5-F1
#
_cell.length_a   1.000
_cell.length_b   1.000
_cell.length_c   1.000
_cell.angle_alpha   90.00
_cell.angle_beta   90.00
_cell.angle_gamma   90.00
#
_symmetry.space_group_name_H-M   'P 1'
#
loop_
_entity.id
_entity.type
_entity.pdbx_description
1 polymer ?
#
loop_
_entity_poly.entity_id
_entity_poly.type
_entity_poly.pdbx_seq_one_letter_code
_entity_poly.pdbx_strand_id
1 'polypeptide(L)'
;MSLSPLAMKTIELSKEFGITNKLELAHMLARFDVESGGFKRLTESMNYTPEGLAATWTSRFGTKLPNGKYSAVPNELAKKLGRTKGHPANQEEIANYVYGSRMGNEANGTQDDDGWEYRGGGLTQLTGKGMYLDFLNYLHKQGKKLDLTIDTVDDWVRTEDGAVISAVWFWINHGCGELARKDDVEGVCKRINGGKHGLIEQKAALIKYKKYFGI
;
A
#
# COMPACT_ATOMS: atom_id res chain seq x y z
N MET A 1 24.60 -11.82 -3.65
CA MET A 1 23.12 -11.94 -3.63
C MET A 1 22.60 -11.01 -4.70
N SER A 2 21.77 -11.49 -5.64
CA SER A 2 21.19 -10.63 -6.67
C SER A 2 19.90 -10.00 -6.16
N LEU A 3 19.68 -8.71 -6.41
CA LEU A 3 18.44 -8.02 -6.10
C LEU A 3 17.43 -8.21 -7.24
N SER A 4 16.13 -8.06 -6.95
CA SER A 4 15.11 -8.00 -8.01
C SER A 4 15.29 -6.72 -8.84
N PRO A 5 14.83 -6.70 -10.11
CA PRO A 5 14.90 -5.50 -10.94
C PRO A 5 14.27 -4.27 -10.27
N LEU A 6 13.13 -4.45 -9.59
CA LEU A 6 12.44 -3.34 -8.92
C LEU A 6 13.16 -2.86 -7.65
N ALA A 7 13.84 -3.76 -6.93
CA ALA A 7 14.71 -3.35 -5.81
C ALA A 7 15.94 -2.56 -6.31
N MET A 8 16.52 -2.94 -7.45
CA MET A 8 17.59 -2.14 -8.08
C MET A 8 17.08 -0.78 -8.54
N LYS A 9 15.91 -0.74 -9.20
CA LYS A 9 15.25 0.51 -9.60
C LYS A 9 14.93 1.41 -8.40
N THR A 10 14.56 0.82 -7.26
CA THR A 10 14.38 1.57 -6.00
C THR A 10 15.65 2.29 -5.58
N ILE A 11 16.81 1.63 -5.65
CA ILE A 11 18.09 2.26 -5.32
C ILE A 11 18.38 3.43 -6.27
N GLU A 12 18.20 3.24 -7.57
CA GLU A 12 18.51 4.27 -8.57
C GLU A 12 17.58 5.48 -8.45
N LEU A 13 16.27 5.28 -8.43
CA LEU A 13 15.31 6.38 -8.33
C LEU A 13 15.39 7.11 -6.99
N SER A 14 15.72 6.43 -5.89
CA SER A 14 15.91 7.07 -4.57
C SER A 14 17.00 8.14 -4.59
N LYS A 15 18.03 7.99 -5.43
CA LYS A 15 19.10 8.98 -5.56
C LYS A 15 18.60 10.31 -6.13
N GLU A 16 17.61 10.28 -7.01
CA GLU A 16 16.98 11.48 -7.56
C GLU A 16 16.29 12.33 -6.49
N PHE A 17 15.92 11.70 -5.37
CA PHE A 17 15.33 12.36 -4.19
C PHE A 17 16.34 12.59 -3.07
N GLY A 18 17.64 12.49 -3.37
CA GLY A 18 18.73 12.76 -2.41
C GLY A 18 19.03 11.62 -1.44
N ILE A 19 18.40 10.45 -1.58
CA ILE A 19 18.58 9.32 -0.67
C ILE A 19 19.72 8.44 -1.19
N THR A 20 20.91 8.65 -0.64
CA THR A 20 22.15 7.97 -1.06
C THR A 20 22.83 7.19 0.07
N ASN A 21 22.42 7.39 1.32
CA ASN A 21 22.98 6.69 2.47
C ASN A 21 22.65 5.19 2.40
N LYS A 22 23.68 4.33 2.42
CA LYS A 22 23.54 2.87 2.28
C LYS A 22 22.67 2.24 3.36
N LEU A 23 22.76 2.73 4.60
CA LEU A 23 21.97 2.21 5.70
C LEU A 23 20.50 2.58 5.54
N GLU A 24 20.22 3.83 5.15
CA GLU A 24 18.87 4.27 4.82
C GLU A 24 18.26 3.47 3.67
N LEU A 25 19.01 3.27 2.58
CA LEU A 25 18.58 2.43 1.46
C LEU A 25 18.33 0.98 1.91
N ALA A 26 19.14 0.42 2.80
CA ALA A 26 18.92 -0.93 3.32
C ALA A 26 17.59 -1.05 4.09
N HIS A 27 17.28 -0.07 4.95
CA HIS A 27 16.01 0.00 5.69
C HIS A 27 14.81 0.22 4.77
N MET A 28 14.95 1.10 3.78
CA MET A 28 13.91 1.37 2.79
C MET A 28 13.59 0.11 1.98
N LEU A 29 14.61 -0.55 1.43
CA LEU A 29 14.43 -1.79 0.69
C LEU A 29 13.83 -2.90 1.56
N ALA A 30 14.28 -3.03 2.81
CA ALA A 30 13.71 -4.00 3.74
C ALA A 30 12.23 -3.76 3.97
N ARG A 31 11.83 -2.50 4.09
CA ARG A 31 10.43 -2.15 4.27
C ARG A 31 9.61 -2.46 3.02
N PHE A 32 10.08 -2.03 1.85
CA PHE A 32 9.35 -2.24 0.60
C PHE A 32 9.28 -3.72 0.23
N ASP A 33 10.30 -4.52 0.55
CA ASP A 33 10.28 -5.98 0.40
C ASP A 33 9.09 -6.58 1.17
N VAL A 34 8.93 -6.24 2.46
CA VAL A 34 7.85 -6.78 3.30
C VAL A 34 6.46 -6.37 2.78
N GLU A 35 6.26 -5.08 2.50
CA GLU A 35 4.95 -4.56 2.07
C GLU A 35 4.49 -5.13 0.72
N SER A 36 5.41 -5.23 -0.23
CA SER A 36 5.11 -5.68 -1.59
C SER A 36 5.29 -7.19 -1.81
N GLY A 37 5.65 -7.95 -0.75
CA GLY A 37 5.91 -9.38 -0.83
C GLY A 37 7.10 -9.74 -1.72
N GLY A 38 8.22 -9.08 -1.50
CA GLY A 38 9.44 -9.24 -2.27
C GLY A 38 9.43 -8.50 -3.61
N PHE A 39 8.83 -7.30 -3.65
CA PHE A 39 8.70 -6.48 -4.86
C PHE A 39 7.84 -7.14 -5.95
N LYS A 40 6.81 -7.90 -5.55
CA LYS A 40 5.95 -8.66 -6.49
C LYS A 40 4.54 -8.12 -6.61
N ARG A 41 4.09 -7.27 -5.67
CA ARG A 41 2.74 -6.72 -5.64
C ARG A 41 2.78 -5.21 -5.66
N LEU A 42 2.16 -4.62 -6.68
CA LEU A 42 2.03 -3.16 -6.86
C LEU A 42 0.58 -2.69 -6.73
N THR A 43 -0.36 -3.60 -6.52
CA THR A 43 -1.77 -3.29 -6.37
C THR A 43 -2.38 -4.31 -5.41
N GLU A 44 -3.30 -3.87 -4.56
CA GLU A 44 -4.13 -4.80 -3.82
C GLU A 44 -5.14 -5.49 -4.75
N SER A 45 -5.57 -6.68 -4.33
CA SER A 45 -6.64 -7.43 -4.98
C SER A 45 -7.83 -7.52 -4.06
N MET A 46 -9.02 -7.21 -4.57
CA MET A 46 -10.28 -7.39 -3.88
C MET A 46 -10.91 -8.76 -4.17
N ASN A 47 -10.12 -9.72 -4.61
CA ASN A 47 -10.59 -11.05 -4.98
C ASN A 47 -10.78 -11.93 -3.73
N TYR A 48 -11.78 -11.61 -2.91
CA TYR A 48 -12.13 -12.33 -1.69
C TYR A 48 -13.27 -13.34 -1.93
N THR A 49 -13.30 -14.44 -1.18
CA THR A 49 -14.52 -15.25 -1.04
C THR A 49 -15.50 -14.57 -0.07
N PRO A 50 -16.78 -14.96 -0.02
CA PRO A 50 -17.71 -14.45 0.99
C PRO A 50 -17.19 -14.58 2.42
N GLU A 51 -16.58 -15.71 2.76
CA GLU A 51 -15.95 -15.98 4.06
C GLU A 51 -14.75 -15.08 4.30
N GLY A 52 -13.93 -14.86 3.28
CA GLY A 52 -12.80 -13.92 3.34
C GLY A 52 -13.27 -12.50 3.63
N LEU A 53 -14.33 -12.04 2.95
CA LEU A 53 -14.93 -10.72 3.21
C LEU A 53 -15.43 -10.58 4.65
N ALA A 54 -16.15 -11.59 5.16
CA ALA A 54 -16.69 -11.58 6.52
C ALA A 54 -15.60 -11.68 7.60
N ALA A 55 -14.47 -12.33 7.29
CA ALA A 55 -13.32 -12.39 8.18
C ALA A 55 -12.52 -11.07 8.19
N THR A 56 -12.28 -10.46 7.03
CA THR A 56 -11.47 -9.24 6.90
C THR A 56 -12.22 -8.00 7.37
N TRP A 57 -13.49 -7.86 6.98
CA TRP A 57 -14.32 -6.70 7.34
C TRP A 57 -15.63 -7.15 7.99
N THR A 58 -15.51 -7.76 9.17
CA THR A 58 -16.65 -8.38 9.89
C THR A 58 -17.81 -7.44 10.13
N SER A 59 -17.57 -6.16 10.42
CA SER A 59 -18.66 -5.18 10.63
C SER A 59 -19.41 -4.81 9.33
N ARG A 60 -18.86 -5.15 8.17
CA ARG A 60 -19.39 -4.83 6.83
C ARG A 60 -20.04 -6.06 6.17
N PHE A 61 -19.35 -7.19 6.20
CA PHE A 61 -19.71 -8.42 5.49
C PHE A 61 -20.11 -9.57 6.41
N GLY A 62 -19.98 -9.40 7.72
CA GLY A 62 -20.43 -10.35 8.71
C GLY A 62 -21.93 -10.27 8.96
N THR A 63 -22.49 -11.35 9.50
CA THR A 63 -23.89 -11.43 9.90
C THR A 63 -24.07 -10.71 11.24
N LYS A 64 -24.96 -9.70 11.25
CA LYS A 64 -25.31 -8.96 12.46
C LYS A 64 -26.14 -9.84 13.39
N LEU A 65 -25.70 -9.95 14.64
CA LEU A 65 -26.33 -10.75 15.68
C LEU A 65 -27.36 -9.91 16.46
N PRO A 66 -28.31 -10.54 17.17
CA PRO A 66 -29.32 -9.82 17.96
C PRO A 66 -28.75 -8.88 19.02
N ASN A 67 -27.53 -9.17 19.52
CA ASN A 67 -26.83 -8.33 20.49
C ASN A 67 -26.10 -7.12 19.86
N GLY A 68 -26.30 -6.85 18.57
CA GLY A 68 -25.68 -5.75 17.85
C GLY A 68 -24.24 -5.99 17.37
N LYS A 69 -23.61 -7.10 17.76
CA LYS A 69 -22.28 -7.50 17.27
C LYS A 69 -22.37 -8.18 15.91
N TYR A 70 -21.23 -8.36 15.25
CA TYR A 70 -21.12 -9.07 13.98
C TYR A 70 -20.35 -10.37 14.17
N SER A 71 -20.83 -11.43 13.53
CA SER A 71 -20.09 -12.70 13.41
C SER A 71 -19.35 -12.76 12.07
N ALA A 72 -18.27 -13.54 11.98
CA ALA A 72 -17.54 -13.78 10.73
C ALA A 72 -18.30 -14.70 9.74
N VAL A 73 -19.61 -14.89 9.94
CA VAL A 73 -20.48 -15.61 9.00
C VAL A 73 -20.88 -14.65 7.88
N PRO A 74 -20.68 -15.01 6.60
CA PRO A 74 -21.01 -14.12 5.46
C PRO A 74 -22.47 -13.71 5.41
N ASN A 75 -22.72 -12.41 5.31
CA ASN A 75 -24.03 -11.86 4.99
C ASN A 75 -24.34 -11.94 3.49
N GLU A 76 -25.55 -11.52 3.09
CA GLU A 76 -25.99 -11.60 1.68
C GLU A 76 -25.13 -10.74 0.73
N LEU A 77 -24.63 -9.59 1.20
CA LEU A 77 -23.74 -8.75 0.39
C LEU A 77 -22.41 -9.48 0.14
N ALA A 78 -21.84 -10.13 1.16
CA ALA A 78 -20.62 -10.91 1.02
C ALA A 78 -20.77 -12.05 0.01
N LYS A 79 -21.93 -12.74 0.02
CA LYS A 79 -22.24 -13.80 -0.95
C LYS A 79 -22.41 -13.26 -2.36
N LYS A 80 -23.06 -12.09 -2.51
CA LYS A 80 -23.26 -11.42 -3.80
C LYS A 80 -21.94 -10.97 -4.43
N LEU A 81 -21.05 -10.36 -3.64
CA LEU A 81 -19.85 -9.72 -4.16
C LEU A 81 -18.62 -10.63 -4.16
N GLY A 82 -18.53 -11.57 -3.23
CA GLY A 82 -17.38 -12.46 -3.09
C GLY A 82 -17.30 -13.49 -4.22
N ARG A 83 -16.09 -13.95 -4.53
CA ARG A 83 -15.85 -15.03 -5.50
C ARG A 83 -16.51 -16.33 -5.02
N THR A 84 -17.36 -16.91 -5.86
CA THR A 84 -17.97 -18.22 -5.64
C THR A 84 -17.66 -19.15 -6.81
N LYS A 85 -18.19 -20.38 -6.79
CA LYS A 85 -18.15 -21.28 -7.96
C LYS A 85 -19.03 -20.78 -9.11
N GLY A 86 -20.02 -19.93 -8.83
CA GLY A 86 -20.99 -19.44 -9.81
C GLY A 86 -20.62 -18.11 -10.47
N HIS A 87 -19.75 -17.31 -9.85
CA HIS A 87 -19.31 -16.03 -10.39
C HIS A 87 -17.97 -15.58 -9.79
N PRO A 88 -17.17 -14.75 -10.51
CA PRO A 88 -15.99 -14.10 -9.94
C PRO A 88 -16.37 -13.08 -8.86
N ALA A 89 -15.39 -12.63 -8.08
CA ALA A 89 -15.60 -11.51 -7.16
C ALA A 89 -15.88 -10.23 -7.94
N ASN A 90 -16.86 -9.44 -7.49
CA ASN A 90 -17.05 -8.07 -7.94
C ASN A 90 -16.08 -7.17 -7.17
N GLN A 91 -14.83 -7.14 -7.62
CA GLN A 91 -13.71 -6.47 -6.95
C GLN A 91 -13.90 -4.97 -6.81
N GLU A 92 -14.48 -4.34 -7.84
CA GLU A 92 -14.78 -2.91 -7.88
C GLU A 92 -15.82 -2.54 -6.82
N GLU A 93 -16.99 -3.21 -6.82
CA GLU A 93 -18.02 -2.99 -5.79
C GLU A 93 -17.49 -3.28 -4.37
N ILE A 94 -16.59 -4.26 -4.19
CA ILE A 94 -15.95 -4.51 -2.90
C ILE A 94 -15.10 -3.31 -2.46
N ALA A 95 -14.22 -2.80 -3.33
CA ALA A 95 -13.35 -1.67 -3.01
C ALA A 95 -14.16 -0.41 -2.69
N ASN A 96 -15.11 -0.10 -3.56
CA ASN A 96 -16.10 0.96 -3.45
C ASN A 96 -16.85 0.90 -2.11
N TYR A 97 -17.33 -0.29 -1.71
CA TYR A 97 -18.02 -0.47 -0.44
C TYR A 97 -17.11 -0.33 0.78
N VAL A 98 -15.83 -0.73 0.70
CA VAL A 98 -14.89 -0.72 1.83
C VAL A 98 -14.28 0.67 2.06
N TYR A 99 -14.00 1.39 0.97
CA TYR A 99 -13.26 2.66 0.99
C TYR A 99 -14.09 3.91 0.70
N GLY A 100 -15.34 3.78 0.25
CA GLY A 100 -16.25 4.93 0.08
C GLY A 100 -16.36 5.79 1.35
N SER A 101 -16.47 7.11 1.16
CA SER A 101 -16.56 8.14 2.21
C SER A 101 -15.35 8.21 3.17
N ARG A 102 -14.19 7.65 2.80
CA ARG A 102 -12.99 7.58 3.66
C ARG A 102 -11.78 8.10 2.91
N MET A 103 -10.81 8.64 3.65
CA MET A 103 -9.47 8.96 3.13
C MET A 103 -9.50 9.93 1.92
N GLY A 104 -10.47 10.85 1.91
CA GLY A 104 -10.69 11.80 0.83
C GLY A 104 -11.55 11.29 -0.32
N ASN A 105 -11.99 10.03 -0.30
CA ASN A 105 -12.97 9.50 -1.25
C ASN A 105 -14.34 10.14 -0.99
N GLU A 106 -15.12 10.42 -2.04
CA GLU A 106 -16.42 11.06 -1.88
C GLU A 106 -17.42 10.18 -1.12
N ALA A 107 -18.46 10.85 -0.60
CA ALA A 107 -19.38 10.25 0.36
C ALA A 107 -20.19 9.08 -0.21
N ASN A 108 -20.28 8.97 -1.52
CA ASN A 108 -21.16 8.06 -2.24
C ASN A 108 -20.37 7.11 -3.15
N GLY A 109 -19.24 6.54 -2.68
CA GLY A 109 -18.33 5.57 -3.34
C GLY A 109 -18.92 4.40 -4.16
N THR A 110 -20.23 4.35 -4.39
CA THR A 110 -20.95 3.52 -5.36
C THR A 110 -21.50 4.32 -6.56
N GLN A 111 -21.37 5.65 -6.58
CA GLN A 111 -21.74 6.57 -7.68
C GLN A 111 -20.49 7.21 -8.30
N ASP A 112 -19.38 7.21 -7.58
CA ASP A 112 -18.02 7.45 -8.06
C ASP A 112 -17.16 6.20 -7.76
N ASP A 113 -16.21 5.89 -8.62
CA ASP A 113 -15.37 4.69 -8.50
C ASP A 113 -14.12 4.92 -7.62
N ASP A 114 -14.13 5.97 -6.80
CA ASP A 114 -13.03 6.40 -5.94
C ASP A 114 -12.47 5.26 -5.06
N GLY A 115 -13.34 4.37 -4.56
CA GLY A 115 -12.89 3.24 -3.74
C GLY A 115 -12.05 2.24 -4.53
N TRP A 116 -12.41 1.99 -5.79
CA TRP A 116 -11.67 1.13 -6.70
C TRP A 116 -10.45 1.84 -7.31
N GLU A 117 -10.64 3.05 -7.83
CA GLU A 117 -9.59 3.88 -8.44
C GLU A 117 -8.47 4.15 -7.44
N TYR A 118 -8.77 4.57 -6.21
CA TYR A 118 -7.74 4.90 -5.22
C TYR A 118 -7.50 3.78 -4.20
N ARG A 119 -7.75 2.52 -4.58
CA ARG A 119 -7.34 1.35 -3.78
C ARG A 119 -5.82 1.24 -3.70
N GLY A 120 -5.34 0.53 -2.68
CA GLY A 120 -3.95 0.19 -2.38
C GLY A 120 -3.08 0.00 -3.63
N GLY A 121 -2.21 0.98 -3.88
CA GLY A 121 -1.29 1.01 -5.01
C GLY A 121 0.17 1.22 -4.61
N GLY A 122 1.07 0.74 -5.46
CA GLY A 122 2.51 0.86 -5.30
C GLY A 122 3.10 -0.06 -4.22
N LEU A 123 4.39 0.13 -3.95
CA LEU A 123 5.15 -0.73 -3.02
C LEU A 123 4.75 -0.54 -1.54
N THR A 124 4.11 0.58 -1.21
CA THR A 124 3.70 0.94 0.17
C THR A 124 2.19 1.03 0.33
N GLN A 125 1.41 0.62 -0.68
CA GLN A 125 -0.06 0.58 -0.63
C GLN A 125 -0.71 1.93 -0.32
N LEU A 126 -0.40 2.96 -1.13
CA LEU A 126 -1.14 4.23 -1.08
C LEU A 126 -2.63 3.95 -1.26
N THR A 127 -3.46 4.47 -0.37
CA THR A 127 -4.91 4.19 -0.35
C THR A 127 -5.69 5.48 -0.07
N GLY A 128 -6.74 5.71 -0.87
CA GLY A 128 -7.64 6.85 -0.77
C GLY A 128 -7.19 8.05 -1.61
N LYS A 129 -8.15 8.73 -2.22
CA LYS A 129 -7.97 9.89 -3.13
C LYS A 129 -7.14 11.00 -2.50
N GLY A 130 -7.30 11.24 -1.20
CA GLY A 130 -6.51 12.23 -0.47
C GLY A 130 -5.01 11.93 -0.50
N MET A 131 -4.62 10.66 -0.30
CA MET A 131 -3.20 10.25 -0.33
C MET A 131 -2.61 10.36 -1.74
N TYR A 132 -3.40 10.00 -2.76
CA TYR A 132 -3.02 10.15 -4.16
C TYR A 132 -2.86 11.62 -4.57
N LEU A 133 -3.76 12.49 -4.09
CA LEU A 133 -3.68 13.93 -4.31
C LEU A 133 -2.46 14.55 -3.62
N ASP A 134 -2.16 14.16 -2.39
CA ASP A 134 -0.97 14.62 -1.67
C ASP A 134 0.32 14.21 -2.39
N PHE A 135 0.36 13.00 -2.92
CA PHE A 135 1.46 12.51 -3.74
C PHE A 135 1.61 13.31 -5.04
N LEU A 136 0.51 13.53 -5.75
CA LEU A 136 0.50 14.31 -6.99
C LEU A 136 1.01 15.75 -6.74
N ASN A 137 0.52 16.38 -5.67
CA ASN A 137 0.97 17.70 -5.23
C ASN A 137 2.47 17.73 -4.90
N TYR A 138 2.98 16.67 -4.29
CA TYR A 138 4.42 16.54 -4.03
C TYR A 138 5.23 16.49 -5.34
N LEU A 139 4.81 15.66 -6.31
CA LEU A 139 5.50 15.56 -7.60
C LEU A 139 5.54 16.91 -8.33
N HIS A 140 4.42 17.63 -8.36
CA HIS A 140 4.34 18.97 -8.95
C HIS A 140 5.30 19.95 -8.27
N LYS A 141 5.39 19.93 -6.93
CA LYS A 141 6.32 20.78 -6.16
C LYS A 141 7.79 20.45 -6.41
N GLN A 142 8.12 19.18 -6.70
CA GLN A 142 9.47 18.77 -7.09
C GLN A 142 9.83 19.16 -8.54
N GLY A 143 8.92 19.81 -9.27
CA GLY A 143 9.14 20.18 -10.67
C GLY A 143 9.20 18.98 -11.61
N LYS A 144 8.71 17.80 -11.17
CA LYS A 144 8.60 16.61 -12.01
C LYS A 144 7.43 16.84 -12.97
N LYS A 145 7.75 17.15 -14.22
CA LYS A 145 6.78 17.40 -15.31
C LYS A 145 6.20 16.09 -15.85
N LEU A 146 5.58 15.31 -14.98
CA LEU A 146 4.75 14.19 -15.41
C LEU A 146 3.38 14.77 -15.76
N ASP A 147 2.82 14.37 -16.90
CA ASP A 147 1.46 14.76 -17.32
C ASP A 147 0.45 13.87 -16.57
N LEU A 148 0.34 14.11 -15.26
CA LEU A 148 -0.53 13.36 -14.36
C LEU A 148 -1.61 14.26 -13.80
N THR A 149 -2.83 13.72 -13.75
CA THR A 149 -3.98 14.31 -13.07
C THR A 149 -4.44 13.35 -11.98
N ILE A 150 -5.45 13.76 -11.20
CA ILE A 150 -6.04 12.87 -10.22
C ILE A 150 -6.67 11.63 -10.88
N ASP A 151 -7.15 11.75 -12.12
CA ASP A 151 -7.79 10.65 -12.87
C ASP A 151 -6.79 9.69 -13.54
N THR A 152 -5.48 10.00 -13.54
CA THR A 152 -4.45 9.16 -14.18
C THR A 152 -3.35 8.70 -13.23
N VAL A 153 -3.28 9.29 -12.03
CA VAL A 153 -2.25 8.96 -11.04
C VAL A 153 -2.41 7.55 -10.47
N ASP A 154 -3.62 7.02 -10.45
CA ASP A 154 -3.93 5.72 -9.85
C ASP A 154 -3.28 4.56 -10.61
N ASP A 155 -3.44 4.53 -11.92
CA ASP A 155 -2.79 3.58 -12.81
C ASP A 155 -1.29 3.80 -12.87
N TRP A 156 -0.85 5.06 -12.85
CA TRP A 156 0.57 5.38 -12.88
C TRP A 156 1.31 4.84 -11.65
N VAL A 157 0.74 4.97 -10.44
CA VAL A 157 1.32 4.42 -9.19
C VAL A 157 1.47 2.89 -9.23
N ARG A 158 0.77 2.19 -10.13
CA ARG A 158 0.85 0.74 -10.31
C ARG A 158 1.89 0.32 -11.35
N THR A 159 2.53 1.27 -12.04
CA THR A 159 3.72 1.01 -12.87
C THR A 159 4.95 0.81 -11.99
N GLU A 160 6.05 0.28 -12.54
CA GLU A 160 7.29 0.14 -11.78
C GLU A 160 7.84 1.49 -11.27
N ASP A 161 7.85 2.51 -12.12
CA ASP A 161 8.38 3.84 -11.77
C ASP A 161 7.46 4.52 -10.76
N GLY A 162 6.15 4.51 -11.01
CA GLY A 162 5.18 5.10 -10.09
C GLY A 162 5.16 4.40 -8.74
N ALA A 163 5.28 3.08 -8.70
CA ALA A 163 5.31 2.31 -7.46
C ALA A 163 6.54 2.60 -6.61
N VAL A 164 7.69 2.81 -7.24
CA VAL A 164 8.93 3.20 -6.54
C VAL A 164 8.86 4.65 -6.08
N ILE A 165 8.50 5.58 -6.97
CA ILE A 165 8.49 7.01 -6.66
C ILE A 165 7.46 7.34 -5.58
N SER A 166 6.27 6.73 -5.63
CA SER A 166 5.26 6.87 -4.58
C SER A 166 5.75 6.35 -3.23
N ALA A 167 6.46 5.22 -3.21
CA ALA A 167 7.03 4.67 -1.99
C ALA A 167 8.17 5.52 -1.42
N VAL A 168 9.03 6.08 -2.29
CA VAL A 168 10.08 7.03 -1.89
C VAL A 168 9.46 8.31 -1.32
N TRP A 169 8.43 8.85 -1.96
CA TRP A 169 7.68 9.99 -1.42
C TRP A 169 7.11 9.65 -0.04
N PHE A 170 6.44 8.52 0.10
CA PHE A 170 5.85 8.09 1.38
C PHE A 170 6.94 8.01 2.46
N TRP A 171 8.11 7.44 2.15
CA TRP A 171 9.26 7.35 3.06
C TRP A 171 9.75 8.72 3.53
N ILE A 172 9.87 9.68 2.61
CA ILE A 172 10.27 11.06 2.89
C ILE A 172 9.22 11.76 3.76
N ASN A 173 7.95 11.69 3.34
CA ASN A 173 6.84 12.36 4.00
C ASN A 173 6.65 11.88 5.45
N HIS A 174 6.98 10.61 5.73
CA HIS A 174 6.92 10.04 7.08
C HIS A 174 8.22 10.19 7.86
N GLY A 175 9.26 10.86 7.33
CA GLY A 175 10.52 11.11 8.02
C GLY A 175 11.27 9.84 8.42
N CYS A 176 11.12 8.75 7.66
CA CYS A 176 11.71 7.45 7.98
C CYS A 176 13.24 7.46 7.90
N GLY A 177 13.81 8.31 7.06
CA GLY A 177 15.26 8.41 6.84
C GLY A 177 16.06 8.71 8.10
N GLU A 178 15.54 9.58 8.99
CA GLU A 178 16.24 9.92 10.24
C GLU A 178 16.41 8.72 11.18
N LEU A 179 15.38 7.87 11.25
CA LEU A 179 15.38 6.65 12.07
C LEU A 179 16.27 5.59 11.43
N ALA A 180 16.14 5.41 10.11
CA ALA A 180 16.93 4.46 9.36
C ALA A 180 18.45 4.75 9.44
N ARG A 181 18.85 6.03 9.36
CA ARG A 181 20.27 6.43 9.51
C ARG A 181 20.83 6.19 10.91
N LYS A 182 19.97 6.01 11.92
CA LYS A 182 20.33 5.58 13.29
C LYS A 182 20.18 4.07 13.50
N ASP A 183 19.92 3.33 12.42
CA ASP A 183 19.64 1.89 12.42
C ASP A 183 18.40 1.46 13.23
N ASP A 184 17.45 2.38 13.45
CA ASP A 184 16.27 2.13 14.27
C ASP A 184 15.13 1.48 13.48
N VAL A 185 15.25 0.16 13.26
CA VAL A 185 14.24 -0.63 12.53
C VAL A 185 12.89 -0.64 13.24
N GLU A 186 12.86 -0.57 14.59
CA GLU A 186 11.61 -0.55 15.35
C GLU A 186 10.90 0.79 15.21
N GLY A 187 11.67 1.89 15.24
CA GLY A 187 11.18 3.22 14.97
C GLY A 187 10.60 3.33 13.56
N VAL A 188 11.32 2.86 12.53
CA VAL A 188 10.81 2.84 11.15
C VAL A 188 9.51 2.03 11.06
N CYS A 189 9.46 0.84 11.66
CA CYS A 189 8.27 -0.02 11.65
C CYS A 189 7.06 0.69 12.30
N LYS A 190 7.26 1.29 13.47
CA LYS A 190 6.22 2.06 14.17
C LYS A 190 5.78 3.29 13.40
N ARG A 191 6.70 3.99 12.74
CA ARG A 191 6.40 5.19 11.97
C ARG A 191 5.44 4.91 10.80
N ILE A 192 5.61 3.75 10.15
CA ILE A 192 4.81 3.38 8.99
C ILE A 192 3.52 2.67 9.40
N ASN A 193 3.57 1.75 10.36
CA ASN A 193 2.41 0.92 10.74
C ASN A 193 1.61 1.42 11.94
N GLY A 194 2.06 2.49 12.62
CA GLY A 194 1.52 2.87 13.93
C GLY A 194 1.80 1.84 15.04
N GLY A 195 2.63 0.82 14.77
CA GLY A 195 2.85 -0.33 15.66
C GLY A 195 4.00 -1.23 15.19
N LYS A 196 4.08 -2.45 15.74
CA LYS A 196 5.15 -3.43 15.42
C LYS A 196 4.74 -4.52 14.42
N HIS A 197 3.65 -4.31 13.69
CA HIS A 197 3.20 -5.26 12.67
C HIS A 197 4.27 -5.42 11.59
N GLY A 198 4.63 -6.65 11.22
CA GLY A 198 5.67 -6.94 10.23
C GLY A 198 7.12 -6.72 10.68
N LEU A 199 7.38 -6.43 11.96
CA LEU A 199 8.72 -6.09 12.44
C LEU A 199 9.74 -7.24 12.30
N ILE A 200 9.30 -8.49 12.50
CA ILE A 200 10.18 -9.65 12.43
C ILE A 200 10.67 -9.85 10.99
N GLU A 201 9.73 -9.80 10.05
CA GLU A 201 9.97 -9.88 8.62
C GLU A 201 10.86 -8.72 8.16
N GLN A 202 10.60 -7.50 8.66
CA GLN A 202 11.42 -6.33 8.36
C GLN A 202 12.85 -6.46 8.88
N LYS A 203 13.06 -7.00 10.09
CA LYS A 203 14.41 -7.29 10.62
C LYS A 203 15.15 -8.30 9.77
N ALA A 204 14.49 -9.37 9.33
CA ALA A 204 15.07 -10.38 8.45
C ALA A 204 15.46 -9.80 7.08
N ALA A 205 14.57 -9.01 6.47
CA ALA A 205 14.84 -8.31 5.22
C ALA A 205 15.98 -7.29 5.37
N LEU A 206 16.07 -6.58 6.49
CA LEU A 206 17.14 -5.61 6.75
C LEU A 206 18.52 -6.27 6.77
N ILE A 207 18.68 -7.45 7.39
CA ILE A 207 19.94 -8.20 7.38
C ILE A 207 20.36 -8.52 5.95
N LYS A 208 19.41 -8.97 5.11
CA LYS A 208 19.61 -9.26 3.69
C LYS A 208 20.13 -8.03 2.94
N TYR A 209 19.52 -6.87 3.12
CA TYR A 209 19.89 -5.64 2.39
C TYR A 209 21.17 -4.97 2.92
N LYS A 210 21.44 -5.03 4.23
CA LYS A 210 22.72 -4.60 4.81
C LYS A 210 23.90 -5.38 4.22
N LYS A 211 23.75 -6.71 4.16
CA LYS A 211 24.73 -7.60 3.51
C LYS A 211 24.97 -7.23 2.04
N TYR A 212 23.92 -6.83 1.31
CA TYR A 212 24.06 -6.37 -0.08
C TYR A 212 24.91 -5.08 -0.17
N PHE A 213 24.73 -4.13 0.74
CA PHE A 213 25.48 -2.88 0.77
C PHE A 213 26.88 -2.98 1.41
N GLY A 214 27.21 -4.14 1.99
CA GLY A 214 28.48 -4.39 2.67
C GLY A 214 28.59 -3.65 4.02
N ILE A 215 27.46 -3.48 4.71
CA ILE A 215 27.35 -2.83 6.03
C ILE A 215 26.71 -3.77 7.05
#